data_AF-A0A1I3RJ62-F1
#
_entry.id   AF-A0A1I3RJ62-F1
#
_cell.length_a   1.000
_cell.length_b   1.000
_cell.length_c   1.000
_cell.angle_alpha   90.00
_cell.angle_beta   90.00
_cell.angle_gamma   90.00
#
_symmetry.space_group_name_H-M   'P 1'
#
loop_
_entity.id
_entity.type
_entity.pdbx_description
1 polymer ?
#
loop_
_entity_poly.entity_id
_entity_poly.type
_entity_poly.pdbx_seq_one_letter_code
_entity_poly.pdbx_strand_id
1 'polypeptide(L)' 'MDLDLRGELEALMTEIKKRQRHIEDQVFLISVLEHDGHNTVEQQAALKLERKQLALQMERQTKLLQKASSQT' A
#
# COMPACT_ATOMS: atom_id res chain seq x y z
N MET A 1 -26.82 -1.50 5.03
CA MET A 1 -25.58 -2.08 5.60
C MET A 1 -24.58 -2.43 4.50
N ASP A 2 -25.01 -2.95 3.34
CA ASP A 2 -24.14 -3.36 2.23
C ASP A 2 -23.46 -2.21 1.45
N LEU A 3 -24.09 -1.02 1.42
CA LEU A 3 -23.52 0.21 0.83
C LEU A 3 -22.27 0.72 1.56
N ASP A 4 -22.20 0.51 2.87
CA ASP A 4 -21.10 1.00 3.73
C ASP A 4 -19.82 0.17 3.49
N LEU A 5 -19.97 -1.16 3.39
CA LEU A 5 -18.89 -2.08 3.05
C LEU A 5 -18.32 -1.85 1.64
N ARG A 6 -19.18 -1.57 0.66
CA ARG A 6 -18.75 -1.24 -0.71
C ARG A 6 -17.97 0.07 -0.75
N GLY A 7 -18.45 1.10 -0.06
CA GLY A 7 -17.74 2.39 0.04
C GLY A 7 -16.39 2.26 0.74
N GLU A 8 -16.33 1.50 1.85
CA GLU A 8 -15.08 1.20 2.56
C GLU A 8 -14.08 0.47 1.65
N LEU A 9 -14.54 -0.51 0.86
CA LEU A 9 -13.72 -1.27 -0.06
C LEU A 9 -13.17 -0.39 -1.20
N GLU A 10 -13.99 0.46 -1.80
CA GLU A 10 -13.57 1.37 -2.87
C GLU A 10 -12.55 2.41 -2.37
N ALA A 11 -12.78 2.97 -1.18
CA ALA A 11 -11.83 3.88 -0.54
C ALA A 11 -10.50 3.18 -0.26
N LEU A 12 -10.54 1.97 0.28
CA LEU A 12 -9.35 1.17 0.57
C LEU A 12 -8.58 0.79 -0.70
N MET A 13 -9.29 0.42 -1.78
CA MET A 13 -8.68 0.14 -3.08
C MET A 13 -7.96 1.36 -3.66
N THR A 14 -8.57 2.54 -3.53
CA THR A 14 -7.97 3.80 -3.98
C THR A 14 -6.69 4.10 -3.21
N GLU A 15 -6.72 3.92 -1.89
CA GLU A 15 -5.57 4.15 -1.02
C GLU A 15 -4.42 3.17 -1.30
N ILE A 16 -4.73 1.89 -1.48
CA ILE A 16 -3.76 0.84 -1.85
C ILE A 16 -3.06 1.21 -3.16
N LYS A 17 -3.81 1.63 -4.19
CA LYS A 17 -3.23 2.03 -5.49
C LYS A 17 -2.31 3.24 -5.35
N LYS A 18 -2.71 4.26 -4.59
CA LYS A 18 -1.88 5.45 -4.34
C LYS A 18 -0.57 5.07 -3.64
N ARG A 19 -0.62 4.20 -2.64
CA ARG A 19 0.58 3.74 -1.92
C ARG A 19 1.47 2.84 -2.75
N GLN A 20 0.90 1.96 -3.57
CA GLN A 20 1.68 1.19 -4.53
C GLN A 20 2.49 2.11 -5.45
N ARG A 21 1.84 3.13 -6.01
CA ARG A 21 2.53 4.12 -6.85
C ARG A 21 3.62 4.87 -6.08
N HIS A 22 3.33 5.32 -4.86
CA HIS A 22 4.32 5.98 -4.01
C HIS A 22 5.55 5.09 -3.73
N ILE A 23 5.32 3.81 -3.45
CA ILE A 23 6.38 2.81 -3.24
C ILE A 23 7.22 2.62 -4.51
N GLU A 24 6.60 2.56 -5.69
CA GLU A 24 7.31 2.48 -6.98
C GLU A 24 8.21 3.70 -7.18
N ASP A 25 7.69 4.90 -6.94
CA ASP A 25 8.44 6.15 -7.08
C ASP A 25 9.60 6.22 -6.07
N GLN A 26 9.40 5.75 -4.82
CA GLN A 26 10.47 5.65 -3.82
C GLN A 26 11.56 4.64 -4.19
N VAL A 27 11.19 3.48 -4.75
CA VAL A 27 12.16 2.48 -5.23
C VAL A 27 13.01 3.08 -6.34
N PHE A 28 12.38 3.79 -7.29
CA PHE A 28 13.10 4.47 -8.36
C PHE A 28 14.06 5.54 -7.81
N LEU A 29 13.59 6.38 -6.89
CA LEU A 29 14.42 7.41 -6.26
C LEU A 29 15.64 6.81 -5.53
N ILE A 30 15.44 5.75 -4.74
CA ILE A 30 16.54 5.07 -4.03
C ILE A 30 17.56 4.54 -5.04
N SER A 31 17.11 3.93 -6.14
CA SER A 31 18.01 3.43 -7.18
C SER A 31 18.86 4.53 -7.80
N VAL A 32 18.29 5.73 -8.02
CA VAL A 32 19.05 6.89 -8.53
C VAL A 32 20.06 7.38 -7.49
N LEU A 33 19.63 7.51 -6.23
CA LEU A 33 20.49 7.97 -5.15
C LEU A 33 21.68 7.02 -4.90
N GLU A 34 21.44 5.71 -4.93
CA GLU A 34 22.50 4.70 -4.79
C GLU A 34 23.49 4.74 -5.95
N HIS A 35 22.99 4.92 -7.18
CA HIS A 35 23.83 5.07 -8.36
C HIS A 35 24.75 6.30 -8.24
N ASP A 36 24.23 7.40 -7.70
CA ASP A 36 24.97 8.66 -7.53
C ASP A 36 25.84 8.67 -6.26
N GLY A 37 25.90 7.57 -5.52
CA GLY A 37 26.76 7.40 -4.33
C GLY A 37 26.23 8.08 -3.06
N HIS A 38 24.94 8.42 -3.02
CA HIS A 38 24.30 8.95 -1.82
C HIS A 38 24.03 7.86 -0.79
N ASN A 39 24.01 8.22 0.49
CA ASN A 39 23.57 7.35 1.56
C ASN A 39 22.03 7.25 1.54
N THR A 40 21.51 6.03 1.37
CA THR A 40 20.07 5.74 1.24
C THR A 40 19.46 4.99 2.43
N VAL A 41 20.20 4.83 3.54
CA VAL A 41 19.76 4.01 4.69
C VAL A 41 18.40 4.45 5.25
N GLU A 42 18.17 5.75 5.38
CA GLU A 42 16.90 6.28 5.90
C GLU A 42 15.75 6.06 4.90
N GLN A 43 16.00 6.26 3.61
CA GLN A 43 15.02 6.04 2.55
C GLN A 43 14.65 4.56 2.44
N GLN A 44 15.61 3.66 2.56
CA GLN A 44 15.36 2.22 2.62
C GLN A 44 14.54 1.81 3.85
N ALA A 45 14.83 2.41 5.02
CA ALA A 45 14.05 2.17 6.23
C ALA A 45 12.61 2.66 6.10
N ALA A 46 12.41 3.85 5.54
CA ALA A 46 11.08 4.41 5.24
C ALA A 46 10.32 3.53 4.23
N LEU A 47 10.96 3.11 3.14
CA LEU A 47 10.37 2.23 2.14
C LEU A 47 9.93 0.88 2.74
N LYS A 48 10.72 0.33 3.68
CA LYS A 48 10.35 -0.90 4.40
C LYS A 48 9.09 -0.71 5.23
N LEU A 49 8.93 0.45 5.88
CA LEU A 49 7.73 0.77 6.65
C LEU A 49 6.51 0.92 5.74
N GLU A 50 6.64 1.64 4.63
CA GLU A 50 5.55 1.80 3.64
C GLU A 50 5.09 0.45 3.08
N ARG A 51 6.03 -0.43 2.70
CA ARG A 51 5.69 -1.80 2.24
C ARG A 51 4.94 -2.60 3.31
N LYS A 52 5.33 -2.47 4.58
CA LYS A 52 4.61 -3.12 5.69
C LYS A 52 3.19 -2.57 5.83
N GLN A 53 3.01 -1.25 5.72
CA GLN A 53 1.68 -0.64 5.79
C GLN A 53 0.79 -1.06 4.62
N LEU A 54 1.32 -1.11 3.39
CA LEU A 54 0.60 -1.60 2.22
C LEU A 54 0.14 -3.05 2.41
N ALA A 55 0.99 -3.93 2.93
CA ALA A 55 0.63 -5.32 3.19
C ALA A 55 -0.55 -5.44 4.17
N LEU A 56 -0.56 -4.63 5.24
CA LEU A 56 -1.67 -4.60 6.20
C LEU A 56 -2.98 -4.11 5.55
N GLN A 57 -2.91 -3.13 4.65
CA GLN A 57 -4.08 -2.64 3.93
C GLN A 57 -4.63 -3.71 2.96
N MET A 58 -3.77 -4.44 2.26
CA MET A 58 -4.17 -5.55 1.39
C MET A 58 -4.78 -6.71 2.19
N GLU A 59 -4.26 -7.00 3.38
CA GLU A 59 -4.85 -7.98 4.30
C GLU A 59 -6.26 -7.55 4.73
N ARG A 60 -6.43 -6.26 5.09
CA ARG A 60 -7.75 -5.70 5.42
C ARG A 60 -8.71 -5.79 4.23
N GLN A 61 -8.26 -5.46 3.02
CA GLN A 61 -9.06 -5.57 1.81
C GLN A 61 -9.55 -7.01 1.61
N THR A 62 -8.67 -7.99 1.79
CA THR A 62 -9.01 -9.41 1.68
C THR A 62 -10.08 -9.81 2.70
N LYS A 63 -9.95 -9.37 3.96
CA LYS A 63 -10.95 -9.61 5.01
C LYS A 63 -12.30 -8.97 4.69
N LEU A 64 -12.32 -7.76 4.13
CA LEU A 64 -13.56 -7.09 3.71
C LEU A 64 -14.24 -7.83 2.55
N LEU A 65 -13.46 -8.27 1.56
CA LEU A 65 -13.97 -9.08 0.45
C LEU A 65 -14.59 -10.40 0.94
N GLN A 66 -13.93 -11.09 1.87
CA GLN A 66 -14.45 -12.32 2.49
C GLN A 66 -15.75 -12.10 3.26
N LYS A 67 -15.89 -10.96 3.95
CA LYS A 67 -17.12 -10.59 4.66
C LYS A 67 -18.27 -10.33 3.68
N ALA A 68 -18.00 -9.54 2.64
CA ALA A 68 -18.99 -9.25 1.60
C ALA A 68 -19.48 -10.54 0.91
N SER A 69 -18.56 -11.47 0.60
CA SER A 69 -18.93 -12.75 -0.01
C SER A 69 -19.67 -13.70 0.92
N SER A 70 -19.49 -13.59 2.24
CA SER A 70 -20.18 -14.43 3.24
C SER A 70 -21.55 -13.90 3.63
N GLN A 71 -21.90 -12.68 3.19
CA GLN A 71 -23.20 -12.04 3.43
C GLN A 71 -24.17 -12.19 2.25
N THR A 72 -23.75 -12.87 1.18
CA THR A 72 -24.57 -13.23 0.02
C THR A 72 -25.01 -14.68 0.12
#